data_AF-A0A940FT19-F1
#
_entry.id   AF-A0A940FT19-F1
#
_cell.length_a   1.000
_cell.length_b   1.000
_cell.length_c   1.000
_cell.angle_alpha   90.00
_cell.angle_beta   90.00
_cell.angle_gamma   90.00
#
_symmetry.space_group_name_H-M   'P 1'
#
loop_
_entity.id
_entity.type
_entity.pdbx_description
1 polymer ?
#
loop_
_entity_poly.entity_id
_entity_poly.type
_entity_poly.pdbx_seq_one_letter_code
_entity_poly.pdbx_strand_id
1 'polypeptide(L)'
;MEHLGRDLDQAVARFAAAVESGDPSTAAVALGRLRGGDGIAIGPSIDDLETVHRIVTGTDPSTAILRAFADAWAESSLGVLLTRGALDHRTGLATTEYLLTRLRDLARSGGAAARMLVVADGPDGPLPRFALMLRMARVGKELQTSFPGAETPVDLDGQRVAVVVPVGDSFDADLVRARLAVGRIDEVDRGRVVAEDLPAKPSAVEAFVLGI
;
A
#
# COMPACT_ATOMS: atom_id res chain seq x y z
N MET A 1 13.64 -22.54 -0.98
CA MET A 1 12.89 -23.79 -0.69
C MET A 1 12.53 -23.92 0.78
N GLU A 2 13.44 -23.66 1.72
CA GLU A 2 13.17 -23.75 3.18
C GLU A 2 12.04 -22.84 3.69
N HIS A 3 11.83 -21.68 3.07
CA HIS A 3 10.78 -20.74 3.50
C HIS A 3 9.37 -21.25 3.12
N LEU A 4 9.24 -21.86 1.94
CA LEU A 4 7.98 -22.40 1.40
C LEU A 4 7.46 -23.61 2.22
N GLY A 5 8.38 -24.43 2.75
CA GLY A 5 8.03 -25.58 3.61
C GLY A 5 7.48 -25.14 4.97
N ARG A 6 8.06 -24.10 5.58
CA ARG A 6 7.59 -23.57 6.87
C ARG A 6 6.19 -22.96 6.80
N ASP A 7 5.85 -22.31 5.69
CA ASP A 7 4.51 -21.73 5.51
C ASP A 7 3.44 -22.80 5.31
N LEU A 8 3.76 -23.89 4.61
CA LEU A 8 2.84 -25.02 4.45
C LEU A 8 2.60 -25.78 5.76
N ASP A 9 3.66 -26.07 6.53
CA ASP A 9 3.53 -26.73 7.83
C ASP A 9 2.70 -25.90 8.82
N GLN A 10 2.90 -24.57 8.81
CA GLN A 10 2.12 -23.67 9.65
C GLN A 10 0.66 -23.54 9.17
N ALA A 11 0.40 -23.56 7.86
CA ALA A 11 -0.94 -23.56 7.29
C ALA A 11 -1.69 -24.86 7.65
N VAL A 12 -1.04 -26.02 7.54
CA VAL A 12 -1.58 -27.33 7.95
C VAL A 12 -1.91 -27.32 9.45
N ALA A 13 -0.99 -26.85 10.29
CA ALA A 13 -1.21 -26.80 11.75
C ALA A 13 -2.39 -25.87 12.13
N ARG A 14 -2.51 -24.70 11.48
CA ARG A 14 -3.64 -23.79 11.70
C ARG A 14 -4.95 -24.36 11.22
N PHE A 15 -4.95 -25.04 10.07
CA PHE A 15 -6.14 -25.69 9.53
C PHE A 15 -6.59 -26.84 10.43
N ALA A 16 -5.66 -27.68 10.90
CA ALA A 16 -5.94 -28.77 11.83
C ALA A 16 -6.59 -28.26 13.13
N ALA A 17 -6.01 -27.23 13.76
CA ALA A 17 -6.55 -26.64 14.97
C ALA A 17 -7.97 -26.05 14.78
N ALA A 18 -8.23 -25.43 13.62
CA ALA A 18 -9.54 -24.87 13.31
C ALA A 18 -10.61 -25.95 13.05
N VAL A 19 -10.24 -27.06 12.40
CA VAL A 19 -11.13 -28.22 12.24
C VAL A 19 -11.43 -28.88 13.59
N GLU A 20 -10.44 -29.03 14.46
CA GLU A 20 -10.63 -29.55 15.83
C GLU A 20 -11.60 -28.69 16.66
N SER A 21 -11.63 -27.38 16.40
CA SER A 21 -12.60 -26.46 17.02
C SER A 21 -14.03 -26.54 16.44
N GLY A 22 -14.24 -27.39 15.42
CA GLY A 22 -15.54 -27.65 14.81
C GLY A 22 -15.95 -26.69 13.69
N ASP A 23 -15.04 -25.84 13.21
CA ASP A 23 -15.32 -24.87 12.14
C ASP A 23 -14.34 -24.97 10.95
N PRO A 24 -14.49 -26.01 10.10
CA PRO A 24 -13.69 -26.17 8.89
C PRO A 24 -13.89 -25.05 7.86
N SER A 25 -15.01 -24.30 7.93
CA SER A 25 -15.26 -23.19 7.01
C SER A 25 -14.36 -22.00 7.33
N THR A 26 -14.18 -21.68 8.62
CA THR A 26 -13.22 -20.65 9.05
C THR A 26 -11.78 -21.00 8.69
N ALA A 27 -11.41 -22.29 8.79
CA ALA A 27 -10.10 -22.78 8.35
C ALA A 27 -9.88 -22.54 6.84
N ALA A 28 -10.89 -22.83 6.03
CA ALA A 28 -10.88 -22.63 4.59
C ALA A 28 -10.82 -21.15 4.20
N VAL A 29 -11.55 -20.28 4.91
CA VAL A 29 -11.47 -18.82 4.71
C VAL A 29 -10.05 -18.31 4.99
N ALA A 30 -9.41 -18.76 6.07
CA ALA A 30 -8.06 -18.34 6.43
C ALA A 30 -7.03 -18.77 5.38
N LEU A 31 -7.10 -20.02 4.91
CA LEU A 31 -6.23 -20.53 3.86
C LEU A 31 -6.45 -19.80 2.52
N GLY A 32 -7.72 -19.54 2.17
CA GLY A 32 -8.09 -18.78 0.97
C GLY A 32 -7.49 -17.38 0.98
N ARG A 33 -7.62 -16.64 2.09
CA ARG A 33 -7.02 -15.31 2.24
C ARG A 33 -5.52 -15.31 2.09
N LEU A 34 -4.84 -16.29 2.70
CA LEU A 34 -3.38 -16.43 2.62
C LEU A 34 -2.94 -16.65 1.17
N ARG A 35 -3.48 -17.68 0.51
CA ARG A 35 -3.13 -18.02 -0.88
C ARG A 35 -3.45 -16.89 -1.85
N GLY A 36 -4.60 -16.23 -1.66
CA GLY A 36 -4.99 -15.10 -2.48
C GLY A 36 -4.10 -13.88 -2.28
N GLY A 37 -3.66 -13.63 -1.05
CA GLY A 37 -2.75 -12.55 -0.67
C GLY A 37 -1.33 -12.76 -1.19
N ASP A 38 -0.89 -14.02 -1.26
CA ASP A 38 0.41 -14.41 -1.83
C ASP A 38 0.40 -14.42 -3.37
N GLY A 39 -0.77 -14.22 -4.01
CA GLY A 39 -0.92 -14.23 -5.46
C GLY A 39 -0.80 -15.62 -6.10
N ILE A 40 -1.03 -16.68 -5.32
CA ILE A 40 -1.03 -18.06 -5.84
C ILE A 40 -2.32 -18.29 -6.64
N ALA A 41 -2.20 -18.93 -7.81
CA ALA A 41 -3.34 -19.21 -8.68
C ALA A 41 -4.39 -20.08 -7.98
N ILE A 42 -5.67 -19.89 -8.32
CA ILE A 42 -6.79 -20.56 -7.66
C ILE A 42 -6.72 -22.10 -7.78
N GLY A 43 -6.25 -22.63 -8.91
CA GLY A 43 -6.12 -24.08 -9.12
C GLY A 43 -5.22 -24.76 -8.08
N PRO A 44 -3.92 -24.44 -8.02
CA PRO A 44 -3.02 -24.96 -6.98
C PRO A 44 -3.49 -24.68 -5.55
N SER A 45 -4.17 -23.55 -5.34
CA SER A 45 -4.71 -23.20 -4.03
C SER A 45 -5.88 -24.11 -3.61
N ILE A 46 -6.71 -24.55 -4.55
CA ILE A 46 -7.75 -25.57 -4.32
C ILE A 46 -7.09 -26.92 -4.05
N ASP A 47 -6.05 -27.30 -4.81
CA ASP A 47 -5.30 -28.55 -4.57
C ASP A 47 -4.75 -28.61 -3.13
N ASP A 48 -4.25 -27.49 -2.62
CA ASP A 48 -3.81 -27.37 -1.23
C ASP A 48 -4.96 -27.54 -0.23
N LEU A 49 -6.10 -26.89 -0.46
CA LEU A 49 -7.28 -27.04 0.39
C LEU A 49 -7.73 -28.50 0.44
N GLU A 50 -7.85 -29.16 -0.71
CA GLU A 50 -8.24 -30.56 -0.80
C GLU A 50 -7.26 -31.46 -0.05
N THR A 51 -5.96 -31.23 -0.23
CA THR A 51 -4.89 -31.98 0.43
C THR A 51 -4.97 -31.83 1.95
N VAL A 52 -5.01 -30.60 2.46
CA VAL A 52 -5.05 -30.32 3.90
C VAL A 52 -6.36 -30.84 4.52
N HIS A 53 -7.50 -30.60 3.87
CA HIS A 53 -8.79 -31.07 4.35
C HIS A 53 -8.84 -32.61 4.43
N ARG A 54 -8.27 -33.31 3.44
CA ARG A 54 -8.21 -34.77 3.43
C ARG A 54 -7.26 -35.31 4.51
N ILE A 55 -6.13 -34.67 4.74
CA ILE A 55 -5.20 -35.03 5.82
C ILE A 55 -5.88 -34.92 7.19
N VAL A 56 -6.64 -33.85 7.42
CA VAL A 56 -7.23 -33.57 8.74
C VAL A 56 -8.54 -34.34 8.98
N THR A 57 -9.39 -34.47 7.96
CA THR A 57 -10.75 -35.03 8.11
C THR A 57 -10.89 -36.44 7.53
N GLY A 58 -9.95 -36.89 6.71
CA GLY A 58 -10.07 -38.13 5.94
C GLY A 58 -11.01 -38.05 4.74
N THR A 59 -11.59 -36.87 4.44
CA THR A 59 -12.60 -36.69 3.39
C THR A 59 -12.32 -35.47 2.52
N ASP A 60 -12.95 -35.39 1.36
CA ASP A 60 -12.89 -34.21 0.49
C ASP A 60 -13.73 -33.05 1.06
N PRO A 61 -13.33 -31.79 0.81
CA PRO A 61 -14.08 -30.62 1.29
C PRO A 61 -15.47 -30.57 0.64
N SER A 62 -16.48 -30.24 1.44
CA SER A 62 -17.83 -30.00 0.91
C SER A 62 -17.84 -28.78 -0.02
N THR A 63 -18.85 -28.67 -0.88
CA THR A 63 -19.05 -27.50 -1.73
C THR A 63 -19.16 -26.18 -0.94
N ALA A 64 -19.67 -26.23 0.30
CA ALA A 64 -19.74 -25.05 1.16
C ALA A 64 -18.35 -24.56 1.58
N ILE A 65 -17.44 -25.49 1.91
CA ILE A 65 -16.06 -25.21 2.29
C ILE A 65 -15.28 -24.67 1.08
N LEU A 66 -15.44 -25.30 -0.08
CA LEU A 66 -14.84 -24.82 -1.34
C LEU A 66 -15.30 -23.41 -1.71
N ARG A 67 -16.59 -23.10 -1.53
CA ARG A 67 -17.11 -21.75 -1.79
C ARG A 67 -16.53 -20.72 -0.81
N ALA A 68 -16.53 -21.02 0.49
CA ALA A 68 -15.97 -20.13 1.51
C ALA A 68 -14.48 -19.84 1.25
N PHE A 69 -13.73 -20.85 0.83
CA PHE A 69 -12.34 -20.70 0.39
C PHE A 69 -12.22 -19.80 -0.85
N ALA A 70 -12.99 -20.08 -1.90
CA ALA A 70 -12.90 -19.36 -3.16
C ALA A 70 -13.28 -17.88 -3.01
N ASP A 71 -14.30 -17.57 -2.22
CA ASP A 71 -14.71 -16.20 -1.91
C ASP A 71 -13.59 -15.45 -1.16
N ALA A 72 -12.99 -16.09 -0.15
CA ALA A 72 -11.90 -15.54 0.62
C ALA A 72 -10.61 -15.34 -0.19
N TRP A 73 -10.31 -16.28 -1.10
CA TRP A 73 -9.20 -16.16 -2.06
C TRP A 73 -9.43 -15.00 -3.02
N ALA A 74 -10.61 -14.90 -3.61
CA ALA A 74 -10.95 -13.85 -4.57
C ALA A 74 -10.89 -12.45 -3.91
N GLU A 75 -11.44 -12.29 -2.71
CA GLU A 75 -11.37 -11.04 -1.95
C GLU A 75 -9.91 -10.61 -1.71
N SER A 76 -9.07 -11.54 -1.28
CA SER A 76 -7.65 -11.26 -1.00
C SER A 76 -6.82 -10.99 -2.26
N SER A 77 -7.01 -11.78 -3.32
CA SER A 77 -6.33 -11.58 -4.61
C SER A 77 -6.71 -10.27 -5.29
N LEU A 78 -7.98 -9.87 -5.21
CA LEU A 78 -8.41 -8.56 -5.66
C LEU A 78 -7.77 -7.46 -4.83
N GLY A 79 -7.66 -7.64 -3.51
CA GLY A 79 -6.90 -6.75 -2.63
C GLY A 79 -5.47 -6.53 -3.12
N VAL A 80 -4.75 -7.59 -3.47
CA VAL A 80 -3.37 -7.52 -4.01
C VAL A 80 -3.30 -6.81 -5.37
N LEU A 81 -4.25 -7.09 -6.27
CA LEU A 81 -4.28 -6.44 -7.57
C LEU A 81 -4.61 -4.94 -7.46
N LEU A 82 -5.50 -4.58 -6.53
CA LEU A 82 -5.87 -3.19 -6.23
C LEU A 82 -4.74 -2.43 -5.51
N THR A 83 -3.89 -3.10 -4.73
CA THR A 83 -2.69 -2.49 -4.11
C THR A 83 -1.49 -2.45 -5.04
N ARG A 84 -1.52 -3.17 -6.18
CA ARG A 84 -0.50 -3.10 -7.24
C ARG A 84 -0.80 -2.05 -8.32
N GLY A 85 -1.92 -1.34 -8.22
CA GLY A 85 -2.18 -0.17 -9.06
C GLY A 85 -1.16 0.94 -8.74
N ALA A 86 -0.84 1.77 -9.72
CA ALA A 86 -0.05 2.99 -9.45
C ALA A 86 -0.77 3.96 -8.50
N LEU A 87 -2.08 3.77 -8.29
CA LEU A 87 -2.97 4.57 -7.47
C LEU A 87 -3.76 3.69 -6.50
N ASP A 88 -3.91 4.15 -5.26
CA ASP A 88 -4.87 3.63 -4.29
C ASP A 88 -6.29 4.10 -4.68
N HIS A 89 -7.21 3.16 -4.89
CA HIS A 89 -8.59 3.43 -5.28
C HIS A 89 -9.43 4.16 -4.22
N ARG A 90 -9.02 4.11 -2.96
CA ARG A 90 -9.73 4.69 -1.80
C ARG A 90 -9.39 6.16 -1.62
N THR A 91 -8.16 6.54 -1.91
CA THR A 91 -7.63 7.90 -1.69
C THR A 91 -7.34 8.65 -2.98
N GLY A 92 -7.13 7.93 -4.09
CA GLY A 92 -6.62 8.48 -5.35
C GLY A 92 -5.14 8.84 -5.31
N LEU A 93 -4.45 8.60 -4.19
CA LEU A 93 -3.02 8.83 -4.05
C LEU A 93 -2.24 7.75 -4.78
N ALA A 94 -1.09 8.10 -5.33
CA ALA A 94 -0.17 7.16 -5.93
C ALA A 94 0.58 6.34 -4.86
N THR A 95 1.09 5.18 -5.25
CA THR A 95 1.87 4.31 -4.35
C THR A 95 3.35 4.69 -4.29
N THR A 96 4.04 4.24 -3.25
CA THR A 96 5.50 4.41 -3.14
C THR A 96 6.26 3.76 -4.30
N GLU A 97 5.77 2.65 -4.85
CA GLU A 97 6.34 2.00 -6.04
C GLU A 97 6.24 2.89 -7.29
N TYR A 98 5.13 3.62 -7.43
CA TYR A 98 4.99 4.63 -8.48
C TYR A 98 6.03 5.74 -8.31
N LEU A 99 6.21 6.26 -7.08
CA LEU A 99 7.22 7.28 -6.79
C LEU A 99 8.63 6.79 -7.12
N LEU A 100 9.01 5.59 -6.70
CA LEU A 100 10.31 4.99 -7.00
C LEU A 100 10.56 4.91 -8.52
N THR A 101 9.56 4.45 -9.27
CA THR A 101 9.64 4.40 -10.74
C THR A 101 9.84 5.79 -11.32
N ARG A 102 9.05 6.76 -10.85
CA ARG A 102 9.09 8.12 -11.36
C ARG A 102 10.40 8.85 -11.07
N LEU A 103 10.94 8.70 -9.85
CA LEU A 103 12.22 9.28 -9.47
C LEU A 103 13.37 8.67 -10.26
N ARG A 104 13.35 7.36 -10.55
CA ARG A 104 14.35 6.72 -11.43
C ARG A 104 14.30 7.29 -12.85
N ASP A 105 13.12 7.55 -13.37
CA ASP A 105 12.95 8.14 -14.71
C ASP A 105 13.42 9.60 -14.76
N LEU A 106 13.11 10.39 -13.74
CA LEU A 106 13.60 11.77 -13.61
C LEU A 106 15.13 11.82 -13.48
N ALA A 107 15.72 10.93 -12.68
CA ALA A 107 17.17 10.83 -12.56
C ALA A 107 17.83 10.42 -13.89
N ARG A 108 17.25 9.46 -14.62
CA ARG A 108 17.79 9.00 -15.91
C ARG A 108 17.68 10.05 -17.01
N SER A 109 16.60 10.82 -17.03
CA SER A 109 16.36 11.87 -18.03
C SER A 109 17.04 13.20 -17.70
N GLY A 110 17.63 13.34 -16.50
CA GLY A 110 18.16 14.62 -16.00
C GLY A 110 17.07 15.59 -15.53
N GLY A 111 15.80 15.19 -15.53
CA GLY A 111 14.66 16.00 -15.08
C GLY A 111 14.59 16.25 -13.57
N ALA A 112 15.43 15.56 -12.78
CA ALA A 112 15.52 15.71 -11.34
C ALA A 112 15.94 17.13 -10.90
N ALA A 113 16.86 17.77 -11.62
CA ALA A 113 17.40 19.08 -11.24
C ALA A 113 16.39 20.25 -11.35
N ALA A 114 15.27 20.04 -12.05
CA ALA A 114 14.23 21.05 -12.24
C ALA A 114 12.99 20.78 -11.37
N ARG A 115 13.10 19.88 -10.38
CA ARG A 115 11.99 19.39 -9.56
C ARG A 115 12.43 19.17 -8.12
N MET A 116 11.48 19.28 -7.21
CA MET A 116 11.64 18.97 -5.78
C MET A 116 10.61 17.93 -5.36
N LEU A 117 10.93 17.17 -4.31
CA LEU A 117 9.93 16.38 -3.58
C LEU A 117 9.42 17.23 -2.42
N VAL A 118 8.14 17.54 -2.40
CA VAL A 118 7.50 18.18 -1.25
C VAL A 118 6.81 17.09 -0.42
N VAL A 119 7.16 16.98 0.85
CA VAL A 119 6.62 15.99 1.78
C VAL A 119 5.84 16.71 2.87
N ALA A 120 4.62 16.28 3.13
CA ALA A 120 3.76 16.75 4.21
C ALA A 120 3.52 15.61 5.20
N ASP A 121 3.83 15.89 6.46
CA ASP A 121 3.57 14.96 7.56
C ASP A 121 2.09 14.90 7.96
N GLY A 122 1.72 13.76 8.53
CA GLY A 122 0.44 13.51 9.18
C GLY A 122 0.27 14.33 10.46
N PRO A 123 -0.91 14.27 11.09
CA PRO A 123 -1.16 15.03 12.30
C PRO A 123 -0.42 14.40 13.49
N ASP A 124 -0.05 15.25 14.45
CA ASP A 124 0.49 14.81 15.74
C ASP A 124 -0.64 14.24 16.60
N GLY A 125 -0.86 12.93 16.50
CA GLY A 125 -1.79 12.21 17.37
C GLY A 125 -2.60 11.13 16.68
N PRO A 126 -3.23 10.25 17.46
CA PRO A 126 -3.97 9.13 16.91
C PRO A 126 -5.29 9.61 16.30
N LEU A 127 -5.45 9.39 14.99
CA LEU A 127 -6.75 9.44 14.32
C LEU A 127 -7.25 8.01 14.03
N PRO A 128 -8.58 7.78 14.04
CA PRO A 128 -9.15 6.56 13.48
C PRO A 128 -8.68 6.34 12.04
N ARG A 129 -8.34 5.10 11.67
CA ARG A 129 -7.72 4.77 10.37
C ARG A 129 -8.45 5.35 9.16
N PHE A 130 -9.79 5.30 9.15
CA PHE A 130 -10.58 5.85 8.06
C PHE A 130 -10.52 7.39 8.00
N ALA A 131 -10.51 8.06 9.14
CA ALA A 131 -10.37 9.52 9.21
C ALA A 131 -8.96 9.96 8.76
N LEU A 132 -7.93 9.23 9.19
CA LEU A 132 -6.55 9.46 8.76
C LEU A 132 -6.40 9.32 7.23
N MET A 133 -6.98 8.27 6.66
CA MET A 133 -6.99 8.02 5.21
C MET A 133 -7.65 9.18 4.43
N LEU A 134 -8.84 9.61 4.85
CA LEU A 134 -9.53 10.76 4.22
C LEU A 134 -8.72 12.06 4.38
N ARG A 135 -8.07 12.25 5.53
CA ARG A 135 -7.18 13.39 5.76
C ARG A 135 -5.99 13.35 4.80
N MET A 136 -5.30 12.22 4.64
CA MET A 136 -4.15 12.12 3.73
C MET A 136 -4.56 12.40 2.29
N ALA A 137 -5.70 11.88 1.84
CA ALA A 137 -6.26 12.20 0.54
C ALA A 137 -6.49 13.72 0.36
N ARG A 138 -7.00 14.38 1.40
CA ARG A 138 -7.21 15.84 1.38
C ARG A 138 -5.89 16.62 1.36
N VAL A 139 -4.88 16.21 2.13
CA VAL A 139 -3.53 16.81 2.10
C VAL A 139 -2.94 16.72 0.70
N GLY A 140 -2.97 15.54 0.07
CA GLY A 140 -2.52 15.39 -1.31
C GLY A 140 -3.22 16.35 -2.27
N LYS A 141 -4.54 16.56 -2.10
CA LYS A 141 -5.29 17.53 -2.91
C LYS A 141 -4.86 18.98 -2.70
N GLU A 142 -4.60 19.40 -1.46
CA GLU A 142 -4.13 20.76 -1.17
C GLU A 142 -2.70 20.99 -1.70
N LEU A 143 -1.83 19.98 -1.62
CA LEU A 143 -0.50 20.04 -2.23
C LEU A 143 -0.60 20.22 -3.75
N GLN A 144 -1.41 19.40 -4.42
CA GLN A 144 -1.63 19.52 -5.86
C GLN A 144 -2.24 20.88 -6.28
N THR A 145 -3.09 21.46 -5.41
CA THR A 145 -3.68 22.79 -5.66
C THR A 145 -2.68 23.92 -5.46
N SER A 146 -1.75 23.75 -4.52
CA SER A 146 -0.75 24.78 -4.17
C SER A 146 0.36 24.88 -5.20
N PHE A 147 0.70 23.78 -5.88
CA PHE A 147 1.77 23.68 -6.87
C PHE A 147 1.21 23.39 -8.27
N PRO A 148 1.07 24.42 -9.13
CA PRO A 148 0.75 24.21 -10.54
C PRO A 148 1.78 23.29 -11.22
N GLY A 149 1.30 22.23 -11.88
CA GLY A 149 2.18 21.25 -12.54
C GLY A 149 2.77 20.19 -11.61
N ALA A 150 2.32 20.14 -10.35
CA ALA A 150 2.55 19.00 -9.48
C ALA A 150 2.13 17.68 -10.14
N GLU A 151 2.95 16.65 -9.96
CA GLU A 151 2.60 15.29 -10.33
C GLU A 151 1.55 14.71 -9.36
N THR A 152 1.11 13.47 -9.58
CA THR A 152 0.14 12.82 -8.69
C THR A 152 0.74 12.67 -7.28
N PRO A 153 0.06 13.15 -6.22
CA PRO A 153 0.51 12.97 -4.84
C PRO A 153 0.58 11.49 -4.46
N VAL A 154 1.54 11.13 -3.63
CA VAL A 154 1.91 9.76 -3.26
C VAL A 154 1.67 9.56 -1.76
N ASP A 155 1.04 8.44 -1.39
CA ASP A 155 1.03 7.97 -0.01
C ASP A 155 2.32 7.18 0.26
N LEU A 156 3.16 7.65 1.20
CA LEU A 156 4.43 7.01 1.50
C LEU A 156 4.26 5.81 2.43
N ASP A 157 3.40 5.95 3.45
CA ASP A 157 3.29 5.00 4.57
C ASP A 157 1.96 5.09 5.36
N GLY A 158 0.96 5.78 4.80
CA GLY A 158 -0.33 6.06 5.44
C GLY A 158 -0.32 7.26 6.38
N GLN A 159 0.85 7.85 6.65
CA GLN A 159 1.05 8.99 7.54
C GLN A 159 1.68 10.19 6.84
N ARG A 160 2.42 9.99 5.74
CA ARG A 160 3.08 11.05 5.00
C ARG A 160 2.66 11.06 3.55
N VAL A 161 2.43 12.26 3.02
CA VAL A 161 2.07 12.46 1.62
C VAL A 161 3.18 13.24 0.93
N ALA A 162 3.65 12.72 -0.20
CA ALA A 162 4.68 13.37 -1.00
C ALA A 162 4.15 13.79 -2.37
N VAL A 163 4.71 14.83 -2.95
CA VAL A 163 4.40 15.24 -4.32
C VAL A 163 5.66 15.75 -5.01
N VAL A 164 5.88 15.32 -6.24
CA VAL A 164 6.95 15.87 -7.09
C VAL A 164 6.43 17.12 -7.77
N VAL A 165 7.15 18.23 -7.64
CA VAL A 165 6.73 19.54 -8.16
C VAL A 165 7.83 20.16 -9.00
N PRO A 166 7.49 20.96 -10.04
CA PRO A 166 8.48 21.74 -10.76
C PRO A 166 9.07 22.85 -9.88
N VAL A 167 10.36 23.12 -10.06
CA VAL A 167 11.01 24.31 -9.49
C VAL A 167 10.97 25.42 -10.53
N GLY A 168 10.41 26.56 -10.15
CA GLY A 168 10.36 27.77 -10.95
C GLY A 168 10.19 28.99 -10.05
N ASP A 169 10.01 30.17 -10.65
CA ASP A 169 10.03 31.45 -9.93
C ASP A 169 8.98 31.56 -8.80
N SER A 170 7.87 30.80 -8.91
CA SER A 170 6.81 30.80 -7.90
C SER A 170 7.03 29.81 -6.75
N PHE A 171 8.05 28.94 -6.82
CA PHE A 171 8.18 27.77 -5.95
C PHE A 171 8.08 28.12 -4.45
N ASP A 172 8.80 29.15 -3.99
CA ASP A 172 8.79 29.55 -2.58
C ASP A 172 7.41 30.04 -2.13
N ALA A 173 6.74 30.83 -2.97
CA ALA A 173 5.38 31.29 -2.69
C ALA A 173 4.38 30.13 -2.67
N ASP A 174 4.56 29.14 -3.53
CA ASP A 174 3.72 27.95 -3.65
C ASP A 174 3.91 27.05 -2.43
N LEU A 175 5.15 26.90 -1.94
CA LEU A 175 5.48 26.17 -0.72
C LEU A 175 4.88 26.83 0.53
N VAL A 176 4.88 28.16 0.61
CA VAL A 176 4.19 28.89 1.68
C VAL A 176 2.68 28.63 1.63
N ARG A 177 2.06 28.67 0.43
CA ARG A 177 0.63 28.36 0.28
C ARG A 177 0.30 26.93 0.67
N ALA A 178 1.15 25.97 0.32
CA ALA A 178 1.01 24.57 0.72
C ALA A 178 1.04 24.41 2.24
N ARG A 179 2.02 25.03 2.92
CA ARG A 179 2.11 25.03 4.39
C ARG A 179 0.85 25.59 5.05
N LEU A 180 0.34 26.72 4.54
CA LEU A 180 -0.89 27.33 5.06
C LEU A 180 -2.12 26.46 4.79
N ALA A 181 -2.22 25.84 3.62
CA ALA A 181 -3.35 24.99 3.25
C ALA A 181 -3.39 23.70 4.08
N VAL A 182 -2.25 23.03 4.25
CA VAL A 182 -2.13 21.84 5.10
C VAL A 182 -2.39 22.21 6.57
N GLY A 183 -1.83 23.31 7.07
CA GLY A 183 -2.07 23.75 8.45
C GLY A 183 -3.54 24.05 8.77
N ARG A 184 -4.35 24.44 7.78
CA ARG A 184 -5.81 24.61 7.96
C ARG A 184 -6.57 23.29 8.06
N ILE A 185 -6.02 22.18 7.57
CA ILE A 185 -6.62 20.84 7.72
C ILE A 185 -6.44 20.36 9.17
N ASP A 186 -5.30 20.69 9.78
CA ASP A 186 -4.92 20.15 11.08
C ASP A 186 -5.47 20.94 12.26
N GLU A 187 -5.91 22.18 12.05
CA GLU A 187 -6.35 23.13 13.08
C GLU A 187 -5.36 23.31 14.26
N VAL A 188 -4.16 22.74 14.15
CA VAL A 188 -3.06 22.73 15.12
C VAL A 188 -1.77 22.92 14.34
N ASP A 189 -0.93 23.83 14.82
CA ASP A 189 0.33 24.25 14.21
C ASP A 189 1.25 23.04 13.92
N ARG A 190 1.75 22.96 12.66
CA ARG A 190 2.92 22.21 12.15
C ARG A 190 2.78 20.76 11.68
N GLY A 191 1.82 20.47 10.81
CA GLY A 191 2.11 19.49 9.75
C GLY A 191 3.35 19.95 8.98
N ARG A 192 4.50 19.28 9.18
CA ARG A 192 5.78 19.73 8.63
C ARG A 192 5.76 19.48 7.12
N VAL A 193 5.60 20.57 6.35
CA VAL A 193 5.78 20.54 4.90
C VAL A 193 7.21 20.93 4.55
N VAL A 194 8.00 19.95 4.12
CA VAL A 194 9.40 20.11 3.70
C VAL A 194 9.54 19.93 2.20
N ALA A 195 10.63 20.46 1.64
CA ALA A 195 11.01 20.24 0.26
C ALA A 195 12.44 19.68 0.23
N GLU A 196 12.63 18.63 -0.55
CA GLU A 196 13.89 17.90 -0.67
C GLU A 196 14.32 17.85 -2.14
N ASP A 197 15.62 18.00 -2.40
CA ASP A 197 16.20 17.82 -3.73
C ASP A 197 16.05 16.37 -4.20
N LEU A 198 15.70 16.19 -5.46
CA LEU A 198 15.56 14.85 -6.03
C LEU A 198 16.93 14.18 -6.27
N PRO A 199 17.03 12.85 -6.09
CA PRO A 199 18.28 12.13 -6.33
C PRO A 199 18.67 12.21 -7.82
N ALA A 200 19.86 12.75 -8.10
CA ALA A 200 20.38 12.91 -9.46
C ALA A 200 20.75 11.58 -10.14
N LYS A 201 20.93 10.50 -9.38
CA LYS A 201 21.32 9.17 -9.89
C LYS A 201 20.23 8.14 -9.57
N PRO A 202 19.85 7.28 -10.53
CA PRO A 202 18.86 6.23 -10.29
C PRO A 202 19.21 5.29 -9.12
N SER A 203 20.50 5.03 -8.89
CA SER A 203 20.99 4.17 -7.80
C SER A 203 20.79 4.77 -6.40
N ALA A 204 20.52 6.07 -6.28
CA ALA A 204 20.28 6.74 -5.00
C ALA A 204 18.80 6.81 -4.61
N VAL A 205 17.89 6.43 -5.51
CA VAL A 205 16.44 6.62 -5.34
C VAL A 205 15.87 5.84 -4.15
N GLU A 206 16.25 4.58 -3.98
CA GLU A 206 15.75 3.75 -2.88
C GLU A 206 16.21 4.28 -1.52
N ALA A 207 17.49 4.60 -1.39
CA ALA A 207 18.04 5.18 -0.16
C ALA A 207 17.40 6.55 0.16
N PHE A 208 17.11 7.35 -0.86
CA PHE A 208 16.41 8.63 -0.70
C PHE A 208 14.99 8.43 -0.17
N VAL A 209 14.17 7.57 -0.80
CA VAL A 209 12.79 7.32 -0.36
C VAL A 209 12.71 6.67 1.03
N LEU A 210 13.73 5.90 1.43
CA LEU A 210 13.83 5.36 2.80
C LEU A 210 14.27 6.40 3.84
N GLY A 211 14.93 7.47 3.41
CA GLY A 211 15.49 8.50 4.29
C GLY A 211 14.59 9.72 4.52
N ILE A 212 13.61 9.93 3.64
CA ILE A 212 12.53 10.90 3.82
C ILE A 212 11.50 10.40 4.80
#